data_AF-A0A2W1EU99-F1
#
_entry.id   AF-A0A2W1EU99-F1
#
_cell.length_a   1.000
_cell.length_b   1.000
_cell.length_c   1.000
_cell.angle_alpha   90.00
_cell.angle_beta   90.00
_cell.angle_gamma   90.00
#
_symmetry.space_group_name_H-M   'P 1'
#
loop_
_entity.id
_entity.type
_entity.pdbx_description
1 polymer ?
#
loop_
_entity_poly.entity_id
_entity_poly.type
_entity_poly.pdbx_seq_one_letter_code
_entity_poly.pdbx_strand_id
1 'polypeptide(L)'
;MAAPSKNSDTLSTLSRRHPLQRFDSPSKGLSGALHNSSFGWHLQFLTIIGLSISTLTFIFGLFADLTSTALSASPDHPSSPPAAELSDQLFRIKNYLALVAAPIEITISLLYWTLKVIDGNLLVTPDLPLPPVIYDLGFHLVPAVVLTLDYLLLSPPWPSTPMNGSAPLITLTISTVIAFTYWIWIEICFSQNGFYPYPIFALLTTNQRIGLFVVSGVIMWVVGGLLRVVYARVNGYESVEQLEKVRRNKVMGGSGKWE
;
A
#
# COMPACT_ATOMS: atom_id res chain seq x y z
N MET A 1 -47.03 47.53 1.65
CA MET A 1 -46.59 46.40 2.51
C MET A 1 -45.18 46.03 2.09
N ALA A 2 -44.17 46.36 2.89
CA ALA A 2 -42.76 46.10 2.60
C ALA A 2 -42.30 44.78 3.26
N ALA A 3 -41.54 43.96 2.55
CA ALA A 3 -41.01 42.68 3.04
C ALA A 3 -39.77 42.88 3.93
N PRO A 4 -39.58 42.12 5.01
CA PRO A 4 -38.42 42.26 5.90
C PRO A 4 -37.15 41.65 5.29
N SER A 5 -36.01 42.30 5.51
CA SER A 5 -34.70 41.93 4.95
C SER A 5 -34.04 40.77 5.70
N LYS A 6 -33.76 39.65 5.01
CA LYS A 6 -33.08 38.44 5.54
C LYS A 6 -31.64 38.64 6.05
N ASN A 7 -31.02 39.79 5.80
CA ASN A 7 -29.59 40.01 6.07
C ASN A 7 -29.28 40.39 7.52
N SER A 8 -30.25 40.88 8.30
CA SER A 8 -30.03 41.24 9.72
C SER A 8 -29.90 40.03 10.64
N ASP A 9 -30.55 38.92 10.30
CA ASP A 9 -30.67 37.75 11.17
C ASP A 9 -29.45 36.80 11.09
N THR A 10 -28.71 36.85 9.99
CA THR A 10 -27.48 36.06 9.79
C THR A 10 -26.27 36.68 10.48
N LEU A 11 -26.19 38.02 10.52
CA LEU A 11 -25.11 38.72 11.21
C LEU A 11 -25.25 38.64 12.73
N SER A 12 -26.48 38.65 13.25
CA SER A 12 -26.74 38.54 14.70
C SER A 12 -26.42 37.15 15.26
N THR A 13 -26.59 36.10 14.45
CA THR A 13 -26.28 34.71 14.84
C THR A 13 -24.78 34.38 14.80
N LEU A 14 -24.01 35.01 13.90
CA LEU A 14 -22.54 34.85 13.85
C LEU A 14 -21.82 35.58 15.00
N SER A 15 -22.37 36.68 15.50
CA SER A 15 -21.76 37.45 16.60
C SER A 15 -21.95 36.81 17.98
N ARG A 16 -22.83 35.80 18.10
CA ARG A 16 -23.16 35.12 19.38
C ARG A 16 -22.32 33.87 19.67
N ARG A 17 -21.38 33.49 18.79
CA ARG A 17 -20.53 32.32 19.03
C ARG A 17 -19.32 32.69 19.89
N HIS A 18 -19.07 31.88 20.91
CA HIS A 18 -17.93 32.03 21.81
C HIS A 18 -16.60 31.97 21.02
N PRO A 19 -15.57 32.77 21.37
CA PRO A 19 -14.31 32.84 20.60
C PRO A 19 -13.62 31.49 20.36
N LEU A 20 -13.81 30.51 21.26
CA LEU A 20 -13.28 29.15 21.13
C LEU A 20 -14.08 28.23 20.20
N GLN A 21 -15.26 28.67 19.74
CA GLN A 21 -16.18 27.90 18.90
C GLN A 21 -16.20 28.40 17.44
N ARG A 22 -15.18 29.17 17.05
CA ARG A 22 -14.94 29.66 15.69
C ARG A 22 -14.21 28.67 14.79
N PHE A 23 -13.67 27.59 15.34
CA PHE A 23 -13.04 26.53 14.54
C PHE A 23 -14.09 25.52 14.10
N ASP A 24 -14.13 25.24 12.80
CA ASP A 24 -14.93 24.14 12.26
C ASP A 24 -14.52 22.82 12.93
N SER A 25 -15.52 22.03 13.32
CA SER A 25 -15.29 20.71 13.93
C SER A 25 -14.45 19.83 13.00
N PRO A 26 -13.39 19.15 13.49
CA PRO A 26 -12.59 18.20 12.72
C PRO A 26 -13.41 17.05 12.10
N SER A 27 -14.64 16.85 12.59
CA SER A 27 -15.52 15.75 12.18
C SER A 27 -16.05 15.85 10.75
N LYS A 28 -16.00 17.00 10.06
CA LYS A 28 -16.45 17.06 8.66
C LYS A 28 -15.54 16.28 7.71
N GLY A 29 -14.23 16.24 7.97
CA GLY A 29 -13.28 15.42 7.21
C GLY A 29 -13.43 13.93 7.51
N LEU A 30 -13.68 13.58 8.78
CA LEU A 30 -13.85 12.18 9.21
C LEU A 30 -15.21 11.60 8.80
N SER A 31 -16.30 12.38 8.85
CA SER A 31 -17.63 11.95 8.38
C SER A 31 -17.70 11.83 6.86
N GLY A 32 -17.00 12.67 6.09
CA GLY A 32 -16.86 12.50 4.64
C GLY A 32 -16.11 11.22 4.26
N ALA A 33 -15.11 10.83 5.05
CA ALA A 33 -14.40 9.56 4.93
C ALA A 33 -15.17 8.34 5.46
N LEU A 34 -16.35 8.52 6.06
CA LEU A 34 -17.20 7.42 6.54
C LEU A 34 -18.43 7.21 5.64
N HIS A 35 -18.87 8.24 4.92
CA HIS A 35 -20.09 8.20 4.11
C HIS A 35 -19.79 8.05 2.60
N ASN A 36 -19.30 6.86 2.20
CA ASN A 36 -19.40 6.42 0.82
C ASN A 36 -20.50 5.37 0.72
N SER A 37 -21.68 5.73 0.23
CA SER A 37 -22.80 4.79 0.07
C SER A 37 -22.67 3.88 -1.16
N SER A 38 -21.58 4.00 -1.92
CA SER A 38 -21.36 3.21 -3.13
C SER A 38 -20.88 1.80 -2.82
N PHE A 39 -21.31 0.85 -3.65
CA PHE A 39 -20.86 -0.53 -3.61
C PHE A 39 -19.33 -0.59 -3.71
N GLY A 40 -18.71 -1.36 -2.83
CA GLY A 40 -17.25 -1.45 -2.71
C GLY A 40 -16.61 -0.39 -1.82
N TRP A 41 -17.38 0.58 -1.29
CA TRP A 41 -16.93 1.59 -0.33
C TRP A 41 -15.60 2.25 -0.76
N HIS A 42 -14.62 2.38 0.13
CA HIS A 42 -13.28 2.89 -0.22
C HIS A 42 -12.38 1.86 -0.91
N LEU A 43 -12.77 0.58 -0.96
CA LEU A 43 -11.99 -0.47 -1.62
C LEU A 43 -12.07 -0.40 -3.15
N GLN A 44 -12.82 0.55 -3.72
CA GLN A 44 -12.78 0.83 -5.17
C GLN A 44 -11.45 1.48 -5.60
N PHE A 45 -10.77 2.17 -4.67
CA PHE A 45 -9.54 2.88 -4.93
C PHE A 45 -8.33 1.97 -4.72
N LEU A 46 -7.50 1.81 -5.76
CA LEU A 46 -6.27 1.01 -5.68
C LEU A 46 -5.36 1.46 -4.52
N THR A 47 -5.26 2.77 -4.28
CA THR A 47 -4.51 3.36 -3.18
C THR A 47 -4.97 2.82 -1.82
N ILE A 48 -6.28 2.67 -1.60
CA ILE A 48 -6.82 2.15 -0.32
C ILE A 48 -6.54 0.65 -0.17
N ILE A 49 -6.61 -0.12 -1.26
CA ILE A 49 -6.22 -1.54 -1.26
C ILE A 49 -4.72 -1.66 -0.91
N GLY A 50 -3.86 -0.87 -1.58
CA GLY A 50 -2.43 -0.79 -1.29
C GLY A 50 -2.18 -0.49 0.18
N LEU A 51 -2.76 0.61 0.68
CA LEU A 51 -2.61 1.05 2.07
C LEU A 51 -3.10 -0.01 3.07
N SER A 52 -4.14 -0.77 2.74
CA SER A 52 -4.61 -1.87 3.58
C SER A 52 -3.57 -2.98 3.69
N ILE A 53 -2.96 -3.39 2.57
CA ILE A 53 -1.90 -4.40 2.55
C ILE A 53 -0.64 -3.87 3.26
N SER A 54 -0.28 -2.61 3.04
CA SER A 54 0.83 -1.91 3.70
C SER A 54 0.63 -1.86 5.22
N THR A 55 -0.58 -1.52 5.66
CA THR A 55 -0.96 -1.50 7.08
C THR A 55 -0.84 -2.89 7.69
N LEU A 56 -1.36 -3.92 7.03
CA LEU A 56 -1.18 -5.30 7.49
C LEU A 56 0.30 -5.68 7.58
N THR A 57 1.09 -5.33 6.57
CA THR A 57 2.55 -5.58 6.55
C THR A 57 3.24 -5.00 7.78
N PHE A 58 2.97 -3.74 8.11
CA PHE A 58 3.56 -3.10 9.29
C PHE A 58 2.98 -3.59 10.61
N ILE A 59 1.70 -3.99 10.67
CA ILE A 59 1.12 -4.62 11.87
C ILE A 59 1.83 -5.94 12.18
N PHE A 60 2.02 -6.79 11.17
CA PHE A 60 2.75 -8.05 11.35
C PHE A 60 4.21 -7.81 11.73
N GLY A 61 4.87 -6.80 11.13
CA GLY A 61 6.23 -6.39 11.51
C GLY A 61 6.30 -5.92 12.96
N LEU A 62 5.41 -5.02 13.37
CA LEU A 62 5.33 -4.51 14.74
C LEU A 62 5.10 -5.63 15.76
N PHE A 63 4.18 -6.56 15.49
CA PHE A 63 3.97 -7.69 16.39
C PHE A 63 5.17 -8.62 16.45
N ALA A 64 5.91 -8.81 15.36
CA ALA A 64 7.16 -9.56 15.37
C ALA A 64 8.23 -8.87 16.24
N ASP A 65 8.40 -7.56 16.09
CA ASP A 65 9.34 -6.75 16.88
C ASP A 65 8.99 -6.74 18.38
N LEU A 66 7.71 -6.59 18.71
CA LEU A 66 7.26 -6.62 20.10
C LEU A 66 7.46 -8.00 20.73
N THR A 67 7.20 -9.08 19.98
CA THR A 67 7.37 -10.45 20.47
C THR A 67 8.85 -10.79 20.68
N SER A 68 9.74 -10.38 19.75
CA SER A 68 11.19 -10.57 19.90
C SER A 68 11.79 -9.75 21.05
N THR A 69 11.29 -8.53 21.26
CA THR A 69 11.69 -7.69 22.39
C THR A 69 11.25 -8.30 23.73
N ALA A 70 10.01 -8.79 23.81
CA ALA A 70 9.50 -9.47 25.01
C ALA A 70 10.30 -10.73 25.35
N LEU A 71 10.68 -11.52 24.33
CA LEU A 71 11.57 -12.69 24.50
C LEU A 71 12.93 -12.29 25.08
N SER A 72 13.51 -11.20 24.55
CA SER A 72 14.82 -10.70 25.00
C SER A 72 14.79 -10.20 26.46
N ALA A 73 13.64 -9.68 26.92
CA ALA A 73 13.47 -9.15 28.27
C ALA A 73 13.18 -10.22 29.33
N SER A 74 12.62 -11.38 28.95
CA SER A 74 12.28 -12.45 29.89
C SER A 74 12.56 -13.84 29.28
N PRO A 75 13.83 -14.27 29.23
CA PRO A 75 14.25 -15.51 28.57
C PRO A 75 13.61 -16.78 29.16
N ASP A 76 13.32 -16.77 30.46
CA ASP A 76 12.89 -17.95 31.21
C ASP A 76 11.36 -18.10 31.32
N HIS A 77 10.57 -17.22 30.68
CA HIS A 77 9.11 -17.29 30.78
C HIS A 77 8.55 -18.34 29.81
N PRO A 78 7.84 -19.37 30.30
CA PRO A 78 7.20 -20.34 29.42
C PRO A 78 6.10 -19.65 28.59
N SER A 79 6.15 -19.83 27.27
CA SER A 79 5.14 -19.35 26.32
C SER A 79 4.80 -20.47 25.34
N SER A 80 3.53 -20.57 24.93
CA SER A 80 3.04 -21.58 23.99
C SER A 80 2.20 -20.90 22.89
N PRO A 81 2.64 -20.88 21.62
CA PRO A 81 3.97 -21.32 21.15
C PRO A 81 5.10 -20.47 21.74
N PRO A 82 6.36 -20.96 21.71
CA PRO A 82 7.51 -20.18 22.17
C PRO A 82 7.56 -18.82 21.45
N ALA A 83 7.76 -17.73 22.19
CA ALA A 83 7.76 -16.37 21.63
C ALA A 83 8.74 -16.19 20.45
N ALA A 84 9.87 -16.92 20.45
CA ALA A 84 10.80 -16.97 19.33
C ALA A 84 10.14 -17.49 18.04
N GLU A 85 9.39 -18.58 18.13
CA GLU A 85 8.71 -19.20 16.99
C GLU A 85 7.59 -18.29 16.47
N LEU A 86 6.83 -17.66 17.38
CA LEU A 86 5.79 -16.70 16.99
C LEU A 86 6.39 -15.49 16.26
N SER A 87 7.47 -14.91 16.80
CA SER A 87 8.20 -13.81 16.16
C SER A 87 8.65 -14.18 14.74
N ASP A 88 9.26 -15.35 14.57
CA ASP A 88 9.70 -15.85 13.26
C ASP A 88 8.53 -16.03 12.28
N GLN A 89 7.40 -16.57 12.74
CA GLN A 89 6.21 -16.71 11.90
C GLN A 89 5.65 -15.35 11.47
N LEU A 90 5.57 -14.39 12.39
CA LEU A 90 5.10 -13.03 12.10
C LEU A 90 6.02 -12.31 11.10
N PHE A 91 7.34 -12.41 11.26
CA PHE A 91 8.31 -11.89 10.29
C PHE A 91 8.16 -12.54 8.91
N ARG A 92 7.91 -13.86 8.85
CA ARG A 92 7.68 -14.55 7.57
C ARG A 92 6.42 -14.05 6.88
N ILE A 93 5.32 -13.90 7.62
CA ILE A 93 4.06 -13.36 7.08
C ILE A 93 4.28 -11.94 6.56
N LYS A 94 4.90 -11.08 7.38
CA LYS A 94 5.26 -9.71 7.01
C LYS A 94 6.07 -9.67 5.71
N ASN A 95 7.09 -10.51 5.58
CA ASN A 95 7.95 -10.54 4.38
C ASN A 95 7.20 -11.04 3.14
N TYR A 96 6.28 -12.00 3.28
CA TYR A 96 5.41 -12.39 2.17
C TYR A 96 4.42 -11.29 1.77
N LEU A 97 3.87 -10.54 2.73
CA LEU A 97 3.03 -9.38 2.43
C LEU A 97 3.83 -8.28 1.74
N ALA A 98 5.06 -8.01 2.19
CA ALA A 98 5.96 -7.01 1.62
C ALA A 98 6.34 -7.29 0.15
N LEU A 99 6.33 -8.56 -0.28
CA LEU A 99 6.50 -8.93 -1.70
C LEU A 99 5.43 -8.34 -2.62
N VAL A 100 4.25 -8.03 -2.07
CA VAL A 100 3.14 -7.39 -2.78
C VAL A 100 3.07 -5.90 -2.43
N ALA A 101 3.15 -5.56 -1.14
CA ALA A 101 2.98 -4.20 -0.63
C ALA A 101 4.00 -3.21 -1.22
N ALA A 102 5.29 -3.54 -1.22
CA ALA A 102 6.30 -2.60 -1.72
C ALA A 102 6.15 -2.35 -3.24
N PRO A 103 6.03 -3.39 -4.10
CA PRO A 103 5.83 -3.17 -5.53
C PRO A 103 4.51 -2.47 -5.88
N ILE A 104 3.40 -2.80 -5.20
CA ILE A 104 2.10 -2.19 -5.51
C ILE A 104 2.10 -0.70 -5.13
N GLU A 105 2.67 -0.32 -3.99
CA GLU A 105 2.70 1.08 -3.54
C GLU A 105 3.60 1.95 -4.40
N ILE A 106 4.76 1.44 -4.81
CA ILE A 106 5.61 2.15 -5.79
C ILE A 106 4.85 2.28 -7.13
N THR A 107 4.13 1.24 -7.56
CA THR A 107 3.33 1.30 -8.79
C THR A 107 2.21 2.33 -8.69
N ILE A 108 1.48 2.36 -7.58
CA ILE A 108 0.46 3.36 -7.29
C ILE A 108 1.07 4.76 -7.34
N SER A 109 2.22 4.96 -6.69
CA SER A 109 2.95 6.22 -6.71
C SER A 109 3.29 6.67 -8.13
N LEU A 110 3.92 5.78 -8.91
CA LEU A 110 4.31 6.06 -10.29
C LEU A 110 3.10 6.41 -11.16
N LEU A 111 2.03 5.61 -11.10
CA LEU A 111 0.82 5.84 -11.88
C LEU A 111 0.13 7.14 -11.47
N TYR A 112 -0.06 7.36 -10.18
CA TYR A 112 -0.74 8.55 -9.64
C TYR A 112 -0.02 9.83 -10.05
N TRP A 113 1.29 9.94 -9.78
CA TRP A 113 2.04 11.16 -10.08
C TRP A 113 2.18 11.40 -11.58
N THR A 114 2.33 10.33 -12.38
CA THR A 114 2.35 10.44 -13.85
C THR A 114 1.02 10.96 -14.38
N LEU A 115 -0.11 10.36 -13.97
CA LEU A 115 -1.43 10.80 -14.39
C LEU A 115 -1.73 12.23 -13.93
N LYS A 116 -1.37 12.57 -12.70
CA LYS A 116 -1.56 13.92 -12.15
C LYS A 116 -0.78 14.99 -12.93
N VAL A 117 0.45 14.68 -13.35
CA VAL A 117 1.27 15.59 -14.16
C VAL A 117 0.71 15.75 -15.58
N ILE A 118 0.17 14.69 -16.17
CA ILE A 118 -0.44 14.73 -17.50
C ILE A 118 -1.75 15.52 -17.46
N ASP A 119 -2.70 15.10 -16.62
CA ASP A 119 -3.98 15.76 -16.40
C ASP A 119 -4.64 15.23 -15.11
N GLY A 120 -4.76 16.11 -14.10
CA GLY A 120 -5.41 15.78 -12.83
C GLY A 120 -6.88 15.38 -12.97
N ASN A 121 -7.55 15.77 -14.06
CA ASN A 121 -8.95 15.40 -14.33
C ASN A 121 -9.11 13.90 -14.66
N LEU A 122 -8.01 13.19 -14.92
CA LEU A 122 -8.02 11.73 -15.09
C LEU A 122 -8.23 11.00 -13.75
N LEU A 123 -7.91 11.66 -12.64
CA LEU A 123 -7.96 11.11 -11.27
C LEU A 123 -9.17 11.60 -10.49
N VAL A 124 -9.53 12.87 -10.66
CA VAL A 124 -10.63 13.53 -9.94
C VAL A 124 -11.53 14.22 -10.95
N THR A 125 -12.83 14.24 -10.72
CA THR A 125 -13.75 14.95 -11.64
C THR A 125 -13.47 16.46 -11.61
N PRO A 126 -13.62 17.19 -12.74
CA PRO A 126 -13.21 18.60 -12.85
C PRO A 126 -13.90 19.56 -11.87
N ASP A 127 -15.03 19.15 -11.31
CA ASP A 127 -15.83 19.88 -10.33
C ASP A 127 -15.29 19.78 -8.89
N LEU A 128 -14.37 18.85 -8.63
CA LEU A 128 -13.78 18.62 -7.31
C LEU A 128 -12.33 19.11 -7.26
N PRO A 129 -11.93 19.81 -6.18
CA PRO A 129 -10.54 20.23 -6.01
C PRO A 129 -9.64 19.00 -5.79
N LEU A 130 -8.42 19.06 -6.32
CA LEU A 130 -7.39 18.09 -5.97
C LEU A 130 -7.08 18.15 -4.47
N PRO A 131 -6.63 17.04 -3.85
CA PRO A 131 -6.35 17.03 -2.43
C PRO A 131 -5.21 17.98 -2.08
N PRO A 132 -5.21 18.54 -0.84
CA PRO A 132 -4.05 19.26 -0.33
C PRO A 132 -2.78 18.40 -0.43
N VAL A 133 -1.65 19.03 -0.78
CA VAL A 133 -0.38 18.36 -1.08
C VAL A 133 0.06 17.38 0.01
N ILE A 134 -0.17 17.71 1.29
CA ILE A 134 0.21 16.84 2.41
C ILE A 134 -0.54 15.50 2.38
N TYR A 135 -1.82 15.50 2.01
CA TYR A 135 -2.61 14.28 1.90
C TYR A 135 -2.23 13.49 0.65
N ASP A 136 -1.94 14.18 -0.46
CA ASP A 136 -1.45 13.52 -1.67
C ASP A 136 -0.12 12.80 -1.44
N LEU A 137 0.83 13.46 -0.78
CA LEU A 137 2.09 12.83 -0.37
C LEU A 137 1.84 11.66 0.59
N GLY A 138 0.96 11.85 1.57
CA GLY A 138 0.63 10.82 2.56
C GLY A 138 0.02 9.55 1.95
N PHE A 139 -0.86 9.70 0.95
CA PHE A 139 -1.52 8.55 0.32
C PHE A 139 -0.71 7.93 -0.82
N HIS A 140 0.06 8.73 -1.56
CA HIS A 140 0.66 8.27 -2.82
C HIS A 140 2.19 8.27 -2.84
N LEU A 141 2.89 8.84 -1.85
CA LEU A 141 4.35 8.83 -1.80
C LEU A 141 4.89 8.12 -0.55
N VAL A 142 4.39 8.50 0.63
CA VAL A 142 4.89 7.99 1.91
C VAL A 142 4.89 6.45 1.96
N PRO A 143 3.81 5.73 1.59
CA PRO A 143 3.78 4.27 1.67
C PRO A 143 4.87 3.62 0.80
N ALA A 144 5.05 4.12 -0.43
CA ALA A 144 6.07 3.63 -1.34
C ALA A 144 7.48 3.83 -0.77
N VAL A 145 7.76 4.99 -0.17
CA VAL A 145 9.06 5.28 0.44
C VAL A 145 9.34 4.39 1.64
N VAL A 146 8.41 4.33 2.62
CA VAL A 146 8.66 3.60 3.86
C VAL A 146 8.74 2.09 3.64
N LEU A 147 7.93 1.53 2.74
CA LEU A 147 8.04 0.11 2.38
C LEU A 147 9.30 -0.18 1.58
N THR A 148 9.77 0.75 0.74
CA THR A 148 11.07 0.59 0.07
C THR A 148 12.21 0.57 1.08
N LEU A 149 12.22 1.48 2.05
CA LEU A 149 13.25 1.52 3.10
C LEU A 149 13.23 0.26 3.96
N ASP A 150 12.04 -0.16 4.40
CA ASP A 150 11.85 -1.41 5.15
C ASP A 150 12.35 -2.62 4.34
N TYR A 151 11.96 -2.71 3.07
CA TYR A 151 12.39 -3.77 2.17
C TYR A 151 13.91 -3.80 1.96
N LEU A 152 14.56 -2.64 1.81
CA LEU A 152 15.98 -2.56 1.48
C LEU A 152 16.89 -2.75 2.70
N LEU A 153 16.47 -2.23 3.85
CA LEU A 153 17.33 -2.05 5.03
C LEU A 153 16.97 -2.97 6.20
N LEU A 154 15.68 -3.31 6.34
CA LEU A 154 15.16 -3.93 7.56
C LEU A 154 14.69 -5.37 7.37
N SER A 155 14.40 -5.81 6.14
CA SER A 155 13.81 -7.13 5.95
C SER A 155 14.17 -7.82 4.64
N PRO A 156 14.42 -9.14 4.66
CA PRO A 156 14.66 -9.88 3.44
C PRO A 156 13.36 -9.99 2.63
N PRO A 157 13.44 -9.84 1.30
CA PRO A 157 12.25 -9.88 0.47
C PRO A 157 11.66 -11.27 0.30
N TRP A 158 12.45 -12.32 0.49
CA TRP A 158 11.99 -13.71 0.42
C TRP A 158 12.24 -14.42 1.73
N PRO A 159 11.18 -14.85 2.42
CA PRO A 159 11.33 -15.60 3.67
C PRO A 159 11.74 -17.07 3.44
N SER A 160 11.59 -17.62 2.24
CA SER A 160 12.07 -18.95 1.87
C SER A 160 13.54 -18.94 1.45
N THR A 161 14.32 -19.91 1.95
CA THR A 161 15.74 -20.09 1.63
C THR A 161 16.01 -21.56 1.25
N PRO A 162 16.69 -21.87 0.13
CA PRO A 162 17.14 -20.93 -0.91
C PRO A 162 15.96 -20.26 -1.63
N MET A 163 16.22 -19.13 -2.27
CA MET A 163 15.20 -18.43 -3.05
C MET A 163 14.74 -19.33 -4.20
N ASN A 164 13.44 -19.33 -4.47
CA ASN A 164 12.89 -20.09 -5.58
C ASN A 164 13.43 -19.53 -6.91
N GLY A 165 14.08 -20.35 -7.74
CA GLY A 165 14.59 -19.92 -9.05
C GLY A 165 13.50 -19.36 -9.99
N SER A 166 12.24 -19.72 -9.75
CA SER A 166 11.07 -19.19 -10.45
C SER A 166 10.56 -17.86 -9.88
N ALA A 167 11.29 -17.22 -8.95
CA ALA A 167 10.85 -16.00 -8.28
C ALA A 167 10.47 -14.85 -9.24
N PRO A 168 11.20 -14.57 -10.34
CA PRO A 168 10.78 -13.57 -11.33
C PRO A 168 9.44 -13.91 -11.99
N LEU A 169 9.22 -15.17 -12.34
CA LEU A 169 7.97 -15.64 -12.95
C LEU A 169 6.82 -15.57 -11.95
N ILE A 170 7.05 -15.98 -10.69
CA ILE A 170 6.07 -15.87 -9.61
C ILE A 170 5.66 -14.41 -9.42
N THR A 171 6.61 -13.46 -9.40
CA THR A 171 6.27 -12.03 -9.30
C THR A 171 5.50 -11.52 -10.51
N LEU A 172 5.80 -11.97 -11.72
CA LEU A 172 5.05 -11.61 -12.92
C LEU A 172 3.60 -12.10 -12.81
N THR A 173 3.42 -13.37 -12.45
CA THR A 173 2.10 -13.98 -12.26
C THR A 173 1.31 -13.27 -11.18
N ILE A 174 1.91 -13.01 -10.00
CA ILE A 174 1.25 -12.30 -8.90
C ILE A 174 0.85 -10.88 -9.33
N SER A 175 1.76 -10.12 -9.98
CA SER A 175 1.47 -8.76 -10.43
C SER A 175 0.34 -8.73 -11.46
N THR A 176 0.32 -9.70 -12.38
CA THR A 176 -0.73 -9.85 -13.38
C THR A 176 -2.06 -10.20 -12.73
N VAL A 177 -2.09 -11.18 -11.83
CA VAL A 177 -3.29 -11.57 -11.09
C VAL A 177 -3.84 -10.38 -10.32
N ILE A 178 -3.01 -9.65 -9.57
CA ILE A 178 -3.46 -8.46 -8.81
C ILE A 178 -4.05 -7.41 -9.74
N ALA A 179 -3.38 -7.08 -10.84
CA ALA A 179 -3.85 -6.06 -11.79
C ALA A 179 -5.23 -6.43 -12.36
N PHE A 180 -5.40 -7.66 -12.83
CA PHE A 180 -6.68 -8.11 -13.41
C PHE A 180 -7.76 -8.36 -12.36
N THR A 181 -7.42 -8.83 -11.16
CA THR A 181 -8.37 -8.93 -10.05
C THR A 181 -8.89 -7.54 -9.65
N TYR A 182 -8.01 -6.54 -9.58
CA TYR A 182 -8.44 -5.17 -9.33
C TYR A 182 -9.30 -4.63 -10.49
N TRP A 183 -8.96 -4.93 -11.75
CA TRP A 183 -9.80 -4.55 -12.87
C TRP A 183 -11.20 -5.16 -12.79
N ILE A 184 -11.29 -6.47 -12.54
CA ILE A 184 -12.58 -7.14 -12.36
C ILE A 184 -13.36 -6.49 -11.22
N TRP A 185 -12.70 -6.17 -10.11
CA TRP A 185 -13.32 -5.51 -8.97
C TRP A 185 -13.90 -4.14 -9.33
N ILE A 186 -13.19 -3.30 -10.08
CA ILE A 186 -13.72 -1.99 -10.50
C ILE A 186 -14.89 -2.12 -11.48
N GLU A 187 -14.92 -3.13 -12.35
CA GLU A 187 -16.04 -3.35 -13.27
C GLU A 187 -17.28 -3.84 -12.50
N ILE A 188 -17.10 -4.67 -11.47
CA ILE A 188 -18.18 -5.03 -10.55
C ILE A 188 -18.70 -3.78 -9.84
N CYS A 189 -17.82 -2.93 -9.31
CA CYS A 189 -18.24 -1.68 -8.66
C CYS A 189 -18.97 -0.76 -9.63
N PHE A 190 -18.48 -0.61 -10.86
CA PHE A 190 -19.16 0.15 -11.92
C PHE A 190 -20.55 -0.41 -12.24
N SER A 191 -20.70 -1.74 -12.32
CA SER A 191 -22.00 -2.38 -12.60
C SER A 191 -23.06 -2.11 -11.54
N GLN A 192 -22.64 -1.85 -10.29
CA GLN A 192 -23.53 -1.57 -9.16
C GLN A 192 -23.74 -0.06 -8.96
N ASN A 193 -22.71 0.76 -9.19
CA ASN A 193 -22.70 2.18 -8.89
C ASN A 193 -23.10 3.06 -10.09
N GLY A 194 -22.87 2.59 -11.31
CA GLY A 194 -23.03 3.37 -12.54
C GLY A 194 -21.90 4.36 -12.84
N PHE A 195 -20.83 4.38 -12.03
CA PHE A 195 -19.67 5.25 -12.22
C PHE A 195 -18.37 4.56 -11.78
N TYR A 196 -17.24 5.00 -12.35
CA TYR A 196 -15.90 4.51 -11.99
C TYR A 196 -15.28 5.36 -10.88
N PRO A 197 -14.39 4.79 -10.04
CA PRO A 197 -13.68 5.55 -9.01
C PRO A 197 -12.74 6.62 -9.57
N TYR A 198 -12.25 6.43 -10.81
CA TYR A 198 -11.41 7.41 -11.51
C TYR A 198 -12.01 7.71 -12.90
N PRO A 199 -12.12 8.99 -13.31
CA PRO A 199 -12.67 9.38 -14.61
C PRO A 199 -11.99 8.73 -15.80
N ILE A 200 -10.67 8.48 -15.73
CA ILE A 200 -9.92 7.82 -16.82
C ILE A 200 -10.56 6.52 -17.30
N PHE A 201 -11.16 5.72 -16.40
CA PHE A 201 -11.77 4.47 -16.80
C PHE A 201 -13.00 4.70 -17.68
N ALA A 202 -13.80 5.74 -17.43
CA ALA A 202 -14.94 6.06 -18.28
C ALA A 202 -14.54 6.54 -19.68
N LEU A 203 -13.36 7.15 -19.81
CA LEU A 203 -12.83 7.67 -21.08
C LEU A 203 -12.24 6.57 -21.97
N LEU A 204 -11.72 5.49 -21.36
CA LEU A 204 -11.06 4.41 -22.08
C LEU A 204 -12.05 3.36 -22.59
N THR A 205 -11.84 2.92 -23.82
CA THR A 205 -12.47 1.70 -24.36
C THR A 205 -11.97 0.46 -23.62
N THR A 206 -12.69 -0.66 -23.71
CA THR A 206 -12.28 -1.93 -23.08
C THR A 206 -10.88 -2.37 -23.48
N ASN A 207 -10.50 -2.25 -24.76
CA ASN A 207 -9.16 -2.61 -25.24
C ASN A 207 -8.07 -1.71 -24.63
N GLN A 208 -8.36 -0.42 -24.44
CA GLN A 208 -7.43 0.50 -23.79
C GLN A 208 -7.32 0.21 -22.28
N ARG A 209 -8.39 -0.22 -21.61
CA ARG A 209 -8.34 -0.69 -20.21
C ARG A 209 -7.49 -1.96 -20.09
N ILE A 210 -7.66 -2.94 -20.98
CA ILE A 210 -6.79 -4.12 -21.04
C ILE A 210 -5.33 -3.67 -21.11
N GLY A 211 -5.00 -2.78 -22.04
CA GLY A 211 -3.66 -2.22 -22.18
C GLY A 211 -3.16 -1.54 -20.90
N LEU A 212 -3.98 -0.70 -20.27
CA LEU A 212 -3.67 -0.02 -19.02
C LEU A 212 -3.34 -1.01 -17.89
N PHE A 213 -4.15 -2.06 -17.70
CA PHE A 213 -3.93 -3.05 -16.65
C PHE A 213 -2.74 -3.98 -16.94
N VAL A 214 -2.50 -4.34 -18.21
CA VAL A 214 -1.29 -5.07 -18.61
C VAL A 214 -0.04 -4.23 -18.31
N VAL A 215 -0.01 -2.97 -18.74
CA VAL A 215 1.12 -2.06 -18.47
C VAL A 215 1.33 -1.86 -16.97
N SER A 216 0.26 -1.69 -16.19
CA SER A 216 0.34 -1.55 -14.74
C SER A 216 0.92 -2.81 -14.07
N GLY A 217 0.49 -4.00 -14.50
CA GLY A 217 1.05 -5.28 -14.02
C GLY A 217 2.53 -5.45 -14.37
N VAL A 218 2.94 -5.02 -15.58
CA VAL A 218 4.36 -5.02 -16.00
C VAL A 218 5.18 -4.04 -15.17
N ILE A 219 4.68 -2.82 -14.91
CA ILE A 219 5.37 -1.85 -14.04
C ILE A 219 5.59 -2.47 -12.66
N MET A 220 4.56 -3.05 -12.05
CA MET A 220 4.66 -3.69 -10.75
C MET A 220 5.67 -4.84 -10.74
N TRP A 221 5.69 -5.67 -11.79
CA TRP A 221 6.67 -6.74 -11.94
C TRP A 221 8.10 -6.20 -12.05
N VAL A 222 8.33 -5.20 -12.90
CA VAL A 222 9.65 -4.57 -13.09
C VAL A 222 10.13 -3.93 -11.78
N VAL A 223 9.26 -3.19 -11.09
CA VAL A 223 9.56 -2.60 -9.78
C VAL A 223 9.94 -3.68 -8.77
N GLY A 224 9.15 -4.77 -8.69
CA GLY A 224 9.46 -5.90 -7.80
C GLY A 224 10.78 -6.59 -8.13
N GLY A 225 11.16 -6.64 -9.41
CA GLY A 225 12.46 -7.10 -9.88
C GLY A 225 13.60 -6.16 -9.46
N LEU A 226 13.45 -4.86 -9.73
CA LEU A 226 14.43 -3.83 -9.39
C LEU A 226 14.68 -3.75 -7.89
N LEU A 227 13.63 -3.79 -7.07
CA LEU A 227 13.76 -3.82 -5.61
C LEU A 227 14.68 -4.94 -5.14
N ARG A 228 14.61 -6.14 -5.74
CA ARG A 228 15.49 -7.27 -5.39
C ARG A 228 16.93 -7.01 -5.77
N VAL A 229 17.14 -6.47 -6.97
CA VAL A 229 18.48 -6.17 -7.48
C VAL A 229 19.13 -5.10 -6.59
N VAL A 230 18.36 -4.07 -6.21
CA VAL A 230 18.82 -3.03 -5.29
C VAL A 230 19.09 -3.62 -3.90
N TYR A 231 18.19 -4.47 -3.37
CA TYR A 231 18.41 -5.19 -2.12
C TYR A 231 19.72 -5.97 -2.12
N ALA A 232 19.97 -6.74 -3.19
CA ALA A 232 21.18 -7.54 -3.33
C ALA A 232 22.43 -6.65 -3.26
N ARG A 233 22.43 -5.54 -3.99
CA ARG A 233 23.55 -4.58 -3.99
C ARG A 233 23.75 -3.89 -2.64
N VAL A 234 22.67 -3.39 -2.03
CA VAL A 234 22.71 -2.67 -0.75
C VAL A 234 23.19 -3.59 0.38
N ASN A 235 22.83 -4.87 0.34
CA ASN A 235 23.20 -5.85 1.37
C ASN A 235 24.47 -6.66 1.03
N GLY A 236 25.31 -6.17 0.10
CA GLY A 236 26.66 -6.70 -0.14
C GLY A 236 26.74 -8.00 -0.95
N TYR A 237 25.73 -8.30 -1.76
CA TYR A 237 25.73 -9.45 -2.67
C TYR A 237 26.11 -8.98 -4.10
N GLU A 238 27.23 -9.47 -4.68
CA GLU A 238 27.71 -8.94 -5.99
C GLU A 238 26.76 -9.30 -7.15
N SER A 239 25.89 -10.29 -6.96
CA SER A 239 24.75 -10.57 -7.83
C SER A 239 23.65 -11.30 -7.05
N VAL A 240 22.44 -11.39 -7.61
CA VAL A 240 21.37 -12.27 -7.07
C VAL A 240 21.88 -13.71 -6.94
N GLU A 241 22.74 -14.13 -7.87
CA GLU A 241 23.36 -15.46 -7.88
C GLU A 241 24.39 -15.65 -6.75
N GLN A 242 25.11 -14.60 -6.35
CA GLN A 242 25.98 -14.65 -5.17
C GLN A 242 25.21 -14.65 -3.86
N LEU A 243 24.08 -13.92 -3.79
CA LEU A 243 23.14 -14.00 -2.68
C LEU A 243 22.66 -15.44 -2.46
N GLU A 244 22.36 -16.13 -3.56
CA GLU A 244 22.00 -17.55 -3.54
C GLU A 244 23.18 -18.46 -3.16
N LYS A 245 24.39 -18.22 -3.70
CA LYS A 245 25.60 -19.03 -3.42
C LYS A 245 26.11 -18.91 -1.97
N VAL A 246 26.33 -17.70 -1.47
CA VAL A 246 26.83 -17.44 -0.10
C VAL A 246 25.87 -18.03 0.93
N ARG A 247 24.56 -17.91 0.67
CA ARG A 247 23.53 -18.39 1.58
C ARG A 247 23.34 -19.91 1.53
N ARG A 248 23.44 -20.53 0.35
CA ARG A 248 23.48 -22.01 0.20
C ARG A 248 24.62 -22.62 1.01
N ASN A 249 25.79 -21.99 1.01
CA ASN A 249 26.94 -22.45 1.79
C ASN A 249 26.68 -22.35 3.30
N LYS A 250 25.94 -21.34 3.78
CA LYS A 250 25.54 -21.21 5.18
C LYS A 250 24.54 -22.30 5.62
N VAL A 251 23.61 -22.69 4.74
CA VAL A 251 22.66 -23.79 5.01
C VAL A 251 23.35 -25.14 5.04
N MET A 252 24.25 -25.41 4.07
CA MET A 252 25.03 -26.65 4.03
C MET A 252 26.06 -26.75 5.17
N GLY A 253 26.59 -25.62 5.63
CA GLY A 253 27.45 -25.55 6.82
C GLY A 253 26.70 -25.65 8.15
N GLY A 254 25.41 -25.30 8.18
CA GLY A 254 24.53 -25.45 9.35
C GLY A 254 23.94 -26.87 9.49
N SER A 255 23.85 -27.62 8.39
CA SER A 255 23.51 -29.05 8.40
C SER A 255 24.71 -29.93 8.72
N GLY A 256 25.51 -29.53 9.72
CA GLY A 256 26.69 -30.25 10.16
C GLY A 256 26.33 -31.66 10.61
N LYS A 257 26.38 -32.62 9.68
CA LYS A 257 26.85 -33.96 9.97
C LYS A 257 28.33 -33.83 10.33
N TRP A 258 28.59 -33.69 11.62
CA TRP A 258 29.84 -34.15 12.19
C TRP A 258 29.57 -35.59 12.62
N GLU A 259 30.16 -36.51 11.84
CA GLU A 259 30.30 -37.96 12.07
C GLU A 259 29.04 -38.79 12.37
#